data_AF-A0A819KLX3-F1
#
_entry.id   AF-A0A819KLX3-F1
#
_cell.length_a   1.000
_cell.length_b   1.000
_cell.length_c   1.000
_cell.angle_alpha   90.00
_cell.angle_beta   90.00
_cell.angle_gamma   90.00
#
_symmetry.space_group_name_H-M   'P 1'
#
loop_
_entity.id
_entity.type
_entity.pdbx_description
1 polymer ?
#
loop_
_entity_poly.entity_id
_entity_poly.type
_entity_poly.pdbx_seq_one_letter_code
_entity_poly.pdbx_strand_id
1 'polypeptide(L)'
;MFLSEIKSNYDRRYNKYSRRLSQTPWIIDGVRKADASVEELIALPISKLVAAKNHVFISSDREDVDIRTLGRGRPFVIEFRQLSRVLYRPEEFFTLQQEINMLTKDIRVRDLQQVTKRTLMTRQRSISALSATVIDPYHFRLHLTTQAGAYVKEFVHGDFG
;
A
#
# COMPACT_ATOMS: atom_id res chain seq x y z
N MET A 1 -3.00 12.92 -33.72
CA MET A 1 -1.74 13.46 -33.17
C MET A 1 -1.71 13.13 -31.69
N PHE A 2 -0.77 12.27 -31.30
CA PHE A 2 -0.75 11.45 -30.09
C PHE A 2 -0.35 12.24 -28.84
N LEU A 3 -1.29 12.54 -27.94
CA LEU A 3 -1.00 12.86 -26.54
C LEU A 3 -2.17 12.42 -25.65
N SER A 4 -2.47 11.12 -25.63
CA SER A 4 -3.26 10.51 -24.58
C SER A 4 -2.69 9.12 -24.28
N GLU A 5 -2.48 8.84 -23.00
CA GLU A 5 -1.96 7.57 -22.43
C GLU A 5 -0.44 7.35 -22.42
N ILE A 6 0.28 8.19 -21.67
CA ILE A 6 1.29 7.61 -20.76
C ILE A 6 0.58 7.34 -19.45
N LYS A 7 -0.19 6.24 -19.39
CA LYS A 7 -0.64 5.68 -18.10
C LYS A 7 0.64 5.35 -17.31
N SER A 8 0.75 5.87 -16.09
CA SER A 8 1.80 5.48 -15.14
C SER A 8 1.65 3.99 -14.82
N ASN A 9 2.16 3.11 -15.68
CA ASN A 9 2.12 1.65 -15.57
C ASN A 9 3.13 1.10 -14.55
N TYR A 10 3.63 1.94 -13.64
CA TYR A 10 4.75 1.65 -12.75
C TYR A 10 4.39 1.73 -11.27
N ASP A 11 3.09 1.68 -10.96
CA ASP A 11 2.57 1.72 -9.61
C ASP A 11 2.54 0.31 -9.01
N ARG A 12 3.64 -0.09 -8.38
CA ARG A 12 3.63 -1.21 -7.42
C ARG A 12 2.52 -0.98 -6.41
N ARG A 13 1.72 -2.01 -6.14
CA ARG A 13 0.56 -1.89 -5.24
C ARG A 13 0.53 -3.01 -4.22
N TYR A 14 0.08 -2.68 -3.02
CA TYR A 14 -0.20 -3.66 -1.98
C TYR A 14 -1.69 -3.69 -1.64
N ASN A 15 -2.22 -4.89 -1.42
CA ASN A 15 -3.41 -5.07 -0.59
C ASN A 15 -3.01 -5.39 0.83
N LYS A 16 -3.87 -5.00 1.75
CA LYS A 16 -3.80 -5.35 3.16
C LYS A 16 -5.11 -6.01 3.54
N TYR A 17 -5.04 -7.26 3.97
CA TYR A 17 -6.19 -8.07 4.37
C TYR A 17 -6.34 -8.17 5.88
N SER A 18 -5.21 -8.09 6.61
CA SER A 18 -5.19 -8.10 8.07
C SER A 18 -5.70 -6.80 8.67
N ARG A 19 -6.36 -6.91 9.83
CA ARG A 19 -6.77 -5.77 10.69
C ARG A 19 -5.86 -5.60 11.92
N ARG A 20 -4.72 -6.30 11.95
CA ARG A 20 -3.72 -6.26 13.04
C ARG A 20 -2.35 -5.77 12.57
N LEU A 21 -2.27 -5.40 11.29
CA LEU A 21 -1.04 -5.02 10.61
C LEU A 21 -0.97 -3.50 10.46
N SER A 22 0.09 -2.85 10.92
CA SER A 22 0.30 -1.42 10.68
C SER A 22 0.85 -1.18 9.26
N GLN A 23 0.79 0.05 8.74
CA GLN A 23 1.40 0.34 7.44
C GLN A 23 2.94 0.35 7.53
N THR A 24 3.47 1.06 8.51
CA THR A 24 4.90 1.13 8.85
C THR A 24 5.11 0.53 10.25
N PRO A 25 6.33 0.14 10.66
CA PRO A 25 6.60 -0.39 11.99
C PRO A 25 6.02 0.53 13.07
N TRP A 26 5.15 -0.02 13.93
CA TRP A 26 4.49 0.75 14.99
C TRP A 26 5.13 0.44 16.34
N ILE A 27 6.05 1.31 16.75
CA ILE A 27 6.84 1.17 17.98
C ILE A 27 6.69 2.47 18.77
N ILE A 28 6.26 2.37 20.03
CA ILE A 28 6.12 3.49 20.96
C ILE A 28 6.92 3.13 22.22
N ASP A 29 7.87 3.99 22.60
CA ASP A 29 8.76 3.78 23.76
C ASP A 29 9.46 2.40 23.74
N GLY A 30 9.90 1.98 22.56
CA GLY A 30 10.54 0.67 22.34
C GLY A 30 9.57 -0.52 22.33
N VAL A 31 8.29 -0.32 22.63
CA VAL A 31 7.27 -1.37 22.64
C VAL A 31 6.54 -1.44 21.31
N ARG A 32 6.55 -2.61 20.68
CA ARG A 32 5.82 -2.90 19.45
C ARG A 32 4.31 -2.94 19.70
N LYS A 33 3.53 -2.27 18.85
CA LYS A 33 2.07 -2.10 19.00
C LYS A 33 1.22 -2.84 17.95
N ALA A 34 1.84 -3.41 16.93
CA ALA A 34 1.20 -4.25 15.92
C ALA A 34 2.05 -5.48 15.61
N ASP A 35 1.40 -6.56 15.18
CA ASP A 35 2.04 -7.86 14.95
C ASP A 35 3.20 -7.75 13.94
N ALA A 36 2.94 -7.06 12.83
CA ALA A 36 3.92 -6.70 11.81
C ALA A 36 3.52 -5.37 11.13
N SER A 37 4.26 -4.96 10.09
CA SER A 37 3.85 -3.88 9.20
C SER A 37 3.86 -4.28 7.72
N VAL A 38 3.06 -3.61 6.90
CA VAL A 38 3.08 -3.75 5.43
C VAL A 38 4.49 -3.49 4.90
N GLU A 39 5.14 -2.43 5.39
CA GLU A 39 6.53 -2.11 5.06
C GLU A 39 7.46 -3.28 5.31
N GLU A 40 7.49 -3.86 6.51
CA GLU A 40 8.39 -4.99 6.83
C GLU A 40 8.10 -6.21 5.96
N LEU A 41 6.82 -6.57 5.78
CA LEU A 41 6.43 -7.75 5.00
C LEU A 41 6.83 -7.65 3.53
N ILE A 42 6.94 -6.44 2.98
CA ILE A 42 7.37 -6.21 1.59
C ILE A 42 8.88 -5.95 1.50
N ALA A 43 9.40 -5.09 2.35
CA ALA A 43 10.77 -4.58 2.24
C ALA A 43 11.82 -5.61 2.65
N LEU A 44 11.56 -6.44 3.68
CA LEU A 44 12.56 -7.37 4.18
C LEU A 44 12.97 -8.43 3.14
N PRO A 45 12.05 -9.10 2.41
CA PRO A 45 12.41 -10.01 1.33
C PRO A 45 13.20 -9.32 0.21
N ILE A 46 12.78 -8.11 -0.20
CA ILE A 46 13.49 -7.35 -1.25
C ILE A 46 14.90 -6.95 -0.78
N SER A 47 15.04 -6.48 0.45
CA SER A 47 16.33 -6.06 1.03
C SER A 47 17.35 -7.19 1.02
N LYS A 48 16.90 -8.44 1.24
CA LYS A 48 17.75 -9.64 1.14
C LYS A 48 18.22 -9.88 -0.29
N LEU A 49 17.32 -9.82 -1.29
CA LEU A 49 17.68 -9.98 -2.70
C LEU A 49 18.68 -8.92 -3.15
N VAL A 50 18.45 -7.66 -2.79
CA VAL A 50 19.26 -6.54 -3.27
C VAL A 50 20.47 -6.21 -2.40
N ALA A 51 20.67 -6.94 -1.30
CA ALA A 51 21.71 -6.71 -0.30
C ALA A 51 21.74 -5.26 0.23
N ALA A 52 20.57 -4.64 0.39
CA ALA A 52 20.46 -3.28 0.91
C ALA A 52 20.63 -3.25 2.43
N LYS A 53 21.27 -2.18 2.93
CA LYS A 53 21.40 -1.91 4.37
C LYS A 53 20.20 -1.15 4.93
N ASN A 54 19.65 -0.25 4.12
CA ASN A 54 18.58 0.66 4.53
C ASN A 54 17.57 0.83 3.40
N HIS A 55 16.33 1.10 3.76
CA HIS A 55 15.27 1.42 2.82
C HIS A 55 14.39 2.57 3.33
N VAL A 56 13.66 3.20 2.40
CA VAL A 56 12.62 4.17 2.69
C VAL A 56 11.34 3.70 2.01
N PHE A 57 10.30 3.42 2.78
CA PHE A 57 8.98 3.07 2.27
C PHE A 57 8.12 4.33 2.07
N ILE A 58 7.54 4.48 0.88
CA ILE A 58 6.69 5.61 0.51
C ILE A 58 5.39 5.06 -0.06
N SER A 59 4.25 5.42 0.52
CA SER A 59 2.93 5.03 0.04
C SER A 59 2.07 6.24 -0.32
N SER A 60 1.12 6.03 -1.22
CA SER A 60 0.09 7.03 -1.50
C SER A 60 -0.95 7.01 -0.38
N ASP A 61 -0.70 7.77 0.69
CA ASP A 61 -1.51 7.88 1.92
C ASP A 61 -1.33 6.72 2.93
N ARG A 62 -1.97 6.83 4.10
CA ARG A 62 -1.93 5.88 5.22
C ARG A 62 -3.32 5.30 5.51
N GLU A 63 -3.35 4.08 6.04
CA GLU A 63 -4.53 3.50 6.66
C GLU A 63 -4.23 3.08 8.09
N ASP A 64 -5.26 3.11 8.94
CA ASP A 64 -5.16 2.60 10.31
C ASP A 64 -4.94 1.08 10.34
N VAL A 65 -4.46 0.60 11.48
CA VAL A 65 -4.14 -0.83 11.71
C VAL A 65 -5.34 -1.73 11.43
N ASP A 66 -6.53 -1.31 11.81
CA ASP A 66 -7.77 -2.06 11.66
C ASP A 66 -8.43 -1.91 10.28
N ILE A 67 -7.87 -1.11 9.38
CA ILE A 67 -8.41 -0.88 8.03
C ILE A 67 -7.74 -1.79 7.01
N ARG A 68 -8.57 -2.37 6.11
CA ARG A 68 -8.13 -3.20 4.99
C ARG A 68 -8.01 -2.37 3.72
N THR A 69 -7.00 -2.69 2.90
CA THR A 69 -6.77 -2.07 1.59
C THR A 69 -7.08 -3.12 0.51
N LEU A 70 -8.25 -3.02 -0.12
CA LEU A 70 -8.78 -4.02 -1.06
C LEU A 70 -8.70 -3.55 -2.52
N GLY A 71 -9.39 -4.26 -3.43
CA GLY A 71 -9.42 -3.94 -4.86
C GLY A 71 -8.02 -3.95 -5.48
N ARG A 72 -7.71 -2.94 -6.30
CA ARG A 72 -6.38 -2.78 -6.94
C ARG A 72 -5.24 -2.51 -5.95
N GLY A 73 -5.53 -2.28 -4.68
CA GLY A 73 -4.49 -2.00 -3.68
C GLY A 73 -3.95 -0.57 -3.72
N ARG A 74 -3.18 -0.21 -2.71
CA ARG A 74 -2.57 1.11 -2.55
C ARG A 74 -1.21 1.16 -3.25
N PRO A 75 -0.93 2.20 -4.05
CA PRO A 75 0.38 2.41 -4.64
C PRO A 75 1.47 2.62 -3.58
N PHE A 76 2.64 2.04 -3.80
CA PHE A 76 3.84 2.29 -3.00
C PHE A 76 5.14 2.30 -3.83
N VAL A 77 6.20 2.82 -3.22
CA VAL A 77 7.59 2.81 -3.70
C VAL A 77 8.48 2.49 -2.51
N ILE A 78 9.55 1.72 -2.74
CA ILE A 78 10.61 1.51 -1.76
C ILE A 78 11.93 1.94 -2.38
N GLU A 79 12.60 2.89 -1.73
CA GLU A 79 13.96 3.30 -2.09
C GLU A 79 14.95 2.49 -1.26
N PHE A 80 15.73 1.63 -1.90
CA PHE A 80 16.84 0.94 -1.25
C PHE A 80 18.14 1.72 -1.41
N ARG A 81 18.93 1.78 -0.34
CA ARG A 81 20.21 2.52 -0.28
C ARG A 81 21.39 1.59 -0.07
N GLN A 82 22.57 2.03 -0.50
CA GLN A 82 23.86 1.33 -0.36
C GLN A 82 23.85 -0.06 -1.02
N LEU A 83 23.42 -0.12 -2.29
CA LEU A 83 23.34 -1.35 -3.07
C LEU A 83 24.71 -1.76 -3.63
N SER A 84 25.00 -3.05 -3.61
CA SER A 84 26.17 -3.63 -4.31
C SER A 84 25.91 -3.85 -5.80
N ARG A 85 24.65 -4.00 -6.21
CA ARG A 85 24.18 -4.19 -7.59
C ARG A 85 23.00 -3.26 -7.85
N VAL A 86 23.00 -2.59 -9.00
CA VAL A 86 21.99 -1.56 -9.33
C VAL A 86 21.08 -1.91 -10.50
N LEU A 87 21.30 -3.04 -11.18
CA LEU A 87 20.48 -3.51 -12.30
C LEU A 87 20.02 -4.94 -12.07
N TYR A 88 18.72 -5.13 -12.07
CA TYR A 88 18.05 -6.42 -11.88
C TYR A 88 17.14 -6.71 -13.06
N ARG A 89 17.02 -7.98 -13.41
CA ARG A 89 16.13 -8.43 -14.47
C ARG A 89 14.68 -8.42 -13.99
N PRO A 90 13.69 -8.13 -14.85
CA PRO A 90 12.27 -8.16 -14.48
C PRO A 90 11.83 -9.48 -13.83
N GLU A 91 12.41 -10.60 -14.25
CA GLU A 91 12.09 -11.94 -13.73
C GLU A 91 12.48 -12.10 -12.26
N GLU A 92 13.57 -11.44 -11.81
CA GLU A 92 13.98 -11.47 -10.40
C GLU A 92 12.89 -10.86 -9.51
N PHE A 93 12.28 -9.75 -9.95
CA PHE A 93 11.18 -9.11 -9.23
C PHE A 93 9.86 -9.85 -9.37
N PHE A 94 9.61 -10.50 -10.51
CA PHE A 94 8.43 -11.36 -10.68
C PHE A 94 8.45 -12.53 -9.69
N THR A 95 9.57 -13.25 -9.59
CA THR A 95 9.75 -14.36 -8.65
C THR A 95 9.61 -13.87 -7.21
N LEU A 96 10.29 -12.77 -6.86
CA LEU A 96 10.22 -12.20 -5.53
C LEU A 96 8.79 -11.77 -5.14
N GLN A 97 8.00 -11.25 -6.07
CA GLN A 97 6.60 -10.93 -5.82
C GLN A 97 5.79 -12.17 -5.44
N GLN A 98 6.00 -13.29 -6.15
CA GLN A 98 5.31 -14.54 -5.82
C GLN A 98 5.74 -15.04 -4.44
N GLU A 99 7.04 -14.98 -4.12
CA GLU A 99 7.55 -15.33 -2.80
C GLU A 99 6.89 -14.51 -1.70
N ILE A 100 6.88 -13.17 -1.82
CA ILE A 100 6.20 -12.28 -0.85
C ILE A 100 4.72 -12.68 -0.68
N ASN A 101 4.04 -12.97 -1.78
CA ASN A 101 2.63 -13.37 -1.76
C ASN A 101 2.39 -14.77 -1.17
N MET A 102 3.41 -15.63 -1.10
CA MET A 102 3.34 -16.95 -0.46
C MET A 102 3.74 -16.91 1.02
N LEU A 103 4.58 -15.95 1.44
CA LEU A 103 5.07 -15.83 2.82
C LEU A 103 3.98 -15.49 3.83
N THR A 104 2.90 -14.83 3.40
CA THR A 104 1.84 -14.36 4.31
C THR A 104 0.50 -14.22 3.58
N LYS A 105 -0.57 -14.33 4.36
CA LYS A 105 -1.96 -14.10 3.93
C LYS A 105 -2.41 -12.66 4.19
N ASP A 106 -1.60 -11.89 4.92
CA ASP A 106 -1.99 -10.58 5.44
C ASP A 106 -1.90 -9.47 4.40
N ILE A 107 -1.07 -9.67 3.37
CA ILE A 107 -0.88 -8.74 2.26
C ILE A 107 -0.82 -9.49 0.93
N ARG A 108 -0.97 -8.73 -0.16
CA ARG A 108 -0.61 -9.18 -1.51
C ARG A 108 0.02 -8.02 -2.27
N VAL A 109 1.17 -8.26 -2.89
CA VAL A 109 1.87 -7.33 -3.76
C VAL A 109 1.58 -7.64 -5.22
N ARG A 110 1.46 -6.59 -6.03
CA ARG A 110 1.35 -6.65 -7.49
C ARG A 110 2.24 -5.59 -8.15
N ASP A 111 2.51 -5.83 -9.42
CA ASP A 111 3.27 -4.94 -10.31
C ASP A 111 4.68 -4.61 -9.76
N LEU A 112 5.28 -5.55 -9.02
CA LEU A 112 6.62 -5.45 -8.46
C LEU A 112 7.66 -5.39 -9.58
N GLN A 113 8.42 -4.30 -9.59
CA GLN A 113 9.43 -4.03 -10.62
C GLN A 113 10.44 -3.01 -10.11
N GLN A 114 11.61 -2.97 -10.72
CA GLN A 114 12.57 -1.87 -10.54
C GLN A 114 12.07 -0.62 -11.27
N VAL A 115 12.19 0.57 -10.66
CA VAL A 115 11.95 1.85 -11.36
C VAL A 115 13.09 2.81 -11.09
N THR A 116 13.30 3.76 -12.01
CA THR A 116 14.25 4.87 -11.82
C THR A 116 13.54 6.12 -11.31
N LYS A 117 14.28 7.02 -10.64
CA LYS A 117 13.78 8.22 -9.91
C LYS A 117 12.85 9.16 -10.71
N ARG A 118 12.78 9.06 -12.03
CA ARG A 118 11.93 9.94 -12.88
C ARG A 118 10.46 9.53 -12.92
N THR A 119 10.10 8.36 -12.38
CA THR A 119 8.73 7.87 -12.38
C THR A 119 8.10 8.10 -11.01
N LEU A 120 7.81 9.36 -10.70
CA LEU A 120 7.02 9.71 -9.52
C LEU A 120 5.54 9.59 -9.86
N MET A 121 4.78 9.03 -8.91
CA MET A 121 3.36 8.74 -9.04
C MET A 121 2.55 9.99 -9.38
N THR A 122 1.95 10.02 -10.57
CA THR A 122 0.93 11.00 -10.91
C THR A 122 -0.43 10.48 -10.45
N ARG A 123 -0.97 11.12 -9.40
CA ARG A 123 -2.29 10.79 -8.85
C ARG A 123 -3.37 11.55 -9.62
N GLN A 124 -4.23 10.83 -10.35
CA GLN A 124 -5.52 11.39 -10.77
C GLN A 124 -6.42 11.57 -9.54
N ARG A 125 -7.11 12.71 -9.45
CA ARG A 125 -8.01 13.06 -8.34
C ARG A 125 -9.38 13.47 -8.91
N SER A 126 -10.45 12.88 -8.38
CA SER A 126 -11.82 13.39 -8.49
C SER A 126 -12.73 12.77 -7.40
N ILE A 127 -13.78 13.52 -7.05
CA ILE A 127 -14.80 13.41 -5.97
C ILE A 127 -16.06 12.69 -6.53
N SER A 128 -17.07 12.16 -5.83
CA SER A 128 -17.28 11.45 -4.55
C SER A 128 -18.70 10.85 -4.63
N ALA A 129 -18.85 9.59 -5.06
CA ALA A 129 -20.14 8.91 -5.04
C ALA A 129 -20.43 8.31 -3.66
N LEU A 130 -21.70 8.31 -3.26
CA LEU A 130 -22.21 7.69 -2.03
C LEU A 130 -23.33 6.71 -2.37
N SER A 131 -23.26 5.49 -1.83
CA SER A 131 -24.40 4.58 -1.83
C SER A 131 -24.45 3.75 -0.56
N ALA A 132 -25.65 3.41 -0.11
CA ALA A 132 -25.87 2.57 1.06
C ALA A 132 -26.67 1.32 0.67
N THR A 133 -26.33 0.19 1.28
CA THR A 133 -27.09 -1.06 1.15
C THR A 133 -27.47 -1.53 2.54
N VAL A 134 -28.78 -1.57 2.83
CA VAL A 134 -29.29 -2.10 4.10
C VAL A 134 -28.97 -3.59 4.17
N ILE A 135 -28.48 -4.04 5.33
CA ILE A 135 -28.19 -5.45 5.61
C ILE A 135 -29.32 -6.03 6.48
N ASP A 136 -29.68 -5.32 7.56
CA ASP A 136 -30.73 -5.69 8.50
C ASP A 136 -31.23 -4.41 9.23
N PRO A 137 -32.22 -4.49 10.15
CA PRO A 137 -32.78 -3.30 10.81
C PRO A 137 -31.79 -2.40 11.56
N TYR A 138 -30.60 -2.91 11.91
CA TYR A 138 -29.59 -2.17 12.68
C TYR A 138 -28.29 -1.95 11.90
N HIS A 139 -28.16 -2.47 10.68
CA HIS A 139 -26.92 -2.42 9.91
C HIS A 139 -27.13 -2.05 8.44
N PHE A 140 -26.23 -1.23 7.92
CA PHE A 140 -26.10 -0.96 6.49
C PHE A 140 -24.62 -0.92 6.11
N ARG A 141 -24.33 -1.16 4.82
CA ARG A 141 -23.01 -0.98 4.23
C ARG A 141 -22.97 0.32 3.46
N LEU A 142 -22.00 1.18 3.78
CA LEU A 142 -21.76 2.43 3.06
C LEU A 142 -20.62 2.25 2.05
N HIS A 143 -20.86 2.59 0.80
CA HIS A 143 -19.86 2.76 -0.24
C HIS A 143 -19.65 4.26 -0.47
N LEU A 144 -18.46 4.74 -0.13
CA LEU A 144 -18.09 6.15 -0.23
C LEU A 144 -16.83 6.27 -1.07
N THR A 145 -16.88 7.11 -2.10
CA THR A 145 -15.68 7.64 -2.77
C THR A 145 -15.43 9.02 -2.20
N THR A 146 -14.22 9.35 -1.77
CA THR A 146 -13.92 10.69 -1.22
C THR A 146 -12.74 11.34 -1.93
N GLN A 147 -12.53 12.61 -1.65
CA GLN A 147 -11.23 13.24 -1.86
C GLN A 147 -10.14 12.60 -0.99
N ALA A 148 -8.89 12.82 -1.41
CA ALA A 148 -7.72 12.49 -0.62
C ALA A 148 -7.74 13.20 0.73
N GLY A 149 -7.31 12.52 1.80
CA GLY A 149 -7.22 13.12 3.14
C GLY A 149 -8.55 13.22 3.90
N ALA A 150 -9.66 12.66 3.37
CA ALA A 150 -10.91 12.59 4.11
C ALA A 150 -10.86 11.51 5.20
N TYR A 151 -11.23 11.88 6.43
CA TYR A 151 -11.30 10.99 7.58
C TYR A 151 -12.67 10.29 7.63
N VAL A 152 -12.73 9.08 7.05
CA VAL A 152 -13.99 8.34 6.89
C VAL A 152 -14.60 7.91 8.23
N LYS A 153 -13.77 7.62 9.25
CA LYS A 153 -14.27 7.26 10.59
C LYS A 153 -15.06 8.42 11.18
N GLU A 154 -14.45 9.61 11.20
CA GLU A 154 -15.05 10.86 11.68
C GLU A 154 -16.38 11.18 10.97
N PHE A 155 -16.45 10.95 9.66
CA PHE A 155 -17.70 11.10 8.89
C PHE A 155 -18.84 10.18 9.37
N VAL A 156 -18.53 8.96 9.83
CA VAL A 156 -19.54 7.98 10.24
C VAL A 156 -20.05 8.23 11.66
N HIS A 157 -19.16 8.54 12.60
CA HIS A 157 -19.56 8.73 14.01
C HIS A 157 -19.91 10.18 14.35
N GLY A 158 -19.47 11.16 13.55
CA GLY A 158 -19.41 12.55 13.97
C GLY A 158 -18.36 12.71 15.07
N ASP A 159 -17.37 13.57 14.89
CA ASP A 159 -16.41 13.87 15.97
C ASP A 159 -17.08 14.68 17.08
N PHE A 160 -17.90 14.01 17.89
CA PHE A 160 -18.67 14.59 19.00
C PHE A 160 -19.44 15.85 18.59
N GLY A 161 -20.26 15.74 17.54
CA GLY A 161 -21.35 16.69 17.31
C GLY A 161 -22.30 16.72 18.50
#